data_AF-A0AAI9T6F4-F1
#
_entry.id   AF-A0AAI9T6F4-F1
#
_cell.length_a   1.000
_cell.length_b   1.000
_cell.length_c   1.000
_cell.angle_alpha   90.00
_cell.angle_beta   90.00
_cell.angle_gamma   90.00
#
_symmetry.space_group_name_H-M   'P 1'
#
loop_
_entity.id
_entity.type
_entity.pdbx_description
1 polymer ?
#
loop_
_entity_poly.entity_id
_entity_poly.type
_entity_poly.pdbx_seq_one_letter_code
_entity_poly.pdbx_strand_id
1 'polypeptide(L)'
;MNPTACVIEANPDVSGVGIRISIYALCLGGSITSYLLRVFAPGENKEEFSRGVSSALGLQGLALLCTAIYQTVRGDLTLFHAICVVHLLAILGMKIVSKGRYAGLGPWRLYFFSAIQLLALAAFLALNVYVWVKAPQFGSQPQCNKDTVYVVFGVSIKATSPVFRYIILLWLVVLLLSRVCYRACVGTLRTGGGIPTLESGLRVRKGVG
;
A
#
# COMPACT_ATOMS: atom_id res chain seq x y z
N MET A 1 23.65 -19.60 34.29
CA MET A 1 23.22 -18.40 33.56
C MET A 1 22.41 -18.87 32.37
N ASN A 2 21.08 -18.86 32.50
CA ASN A 2 20.15 -19.36 31.49
C ASN A 2 20.19 -18.45 30.25
N PRO A 3 20.07 -18.98 29.02
CA PRO A 3 20.02 -18.15 27.83
C PRO A 3 18.88 -17.15 28.00
N THR A 4 19.25 -15.87 28.03
CA THR A 4 18.38 -14.70 28.09
C THR A 4 17.24 -14.84 27.09
N ALA A 5 16.04 -15.11 27.58
CA ALA A 5 14.83 -15.02 26.77
C ALA A 5 14.74 -13.59 26.24
N CYS A 6 14.79 -13.42 24.92
CA CYS A 6 14.64 -12.13 24.27
C CYS A 6 13.20 -11.63 24.45
N VAL A 7 12.98 -10.75 25.44
CA VAL A 7 11.70 -10.09 25.67
C VAL A 7 11.63 -8.83 24.80
N ILE A 8 10.81 -8.88 23.76
CA ILE A 8 10.54 -7.74 22.89
C ILE A 8 9.43 -6.92 23.54
N GLU A 9 9.79 -5.79 24.14
CA GLU A 9 8.82 -4.85 24.71
C GLU A 9 7.91 -4.29 23.60
N ALA A 10 6.60 -4.29 23.84
CA ALA A 10 5.63 -3.81 22.87
C ALA A 10 5.72 -2.29 22.75
N ASN A 11 6.04 -1.78 21.56
CA ASN A 11 6.01 -0.34 21.31
C ASN A 11 4.55 0.10 21.07
N PRO A 12 3.95 0.91 21.97
CA PRO A 12 2.56 1.34 21.85
C PRO A 12 2.29 2.19 20.59
N ASP A 13 3.30 2.88 20.06
CA ASP A 13 3.18 3.73 18.87
C ASP A 13 3.09 2.92 17.56
N VAL A 14 3.31 1.61 17.63
CA VAL A 14 3.42 0.74 16.45
C VAL A 14 2.51 -0.47 16.56
N SER A 15 2.55 -1.14 17.71
CA SER A 15 1.79 -2.35 17.97
C SER A 15 0.70 -2.14 19.03
N GLY A 16 0.48 -0.87 19.43
CA GLY A 16 -0.50 -0.50 20.43
C GLY A 16 -1.93 -0.82 20.03
N VAL A 17 -2.78 -0.92 21.05
CA VAL A 17 -4.17 -1.32 20.90
C VAL A 17 -4.94 -0.39 19.95
N GLY A 18 -4.62 0.91 19.96
CA GLY A 18 -5.26 1.91 19.09
C GLY A 18 -5.04 1.65 17.59
N ILE A 19 -3.82 1.28 17.19
CA ILE A 19 -3.51 0.97 15.78
C ILE A 19 -4.25 -0.30 15.36
N ARG A 20 -4.24 -1.33 16.20
CA ARG A 20 -4.95 -2.59 15.91
C ARG A 20 -6.46 -2.37 15.79
N ILE A 21 -7.08 -1.67 16.75
CA ILE A 21 -8.51 -1.34 16.72
C ILE A 21 -8.85 -0.53 15.49
N SER A 22 -8.06 0.49 15.13
CA SER A 22 -8.31 1.30 13.93
C SER A 22 -8.27 0.44 12.67
N ILE A 23 -7.24 -0.41 12.52
CA ILE A 23 -7.10 -1.29 11.36
C ILE A 23 -8.25 -2.29 11.29
N TYR A 24 -8.61 -2.93 12.41
CA TYR A 24 -9.74 -3.85 12.44
C TYR A 24 -11.05 -3.13 12.13
N ALA A 25 -11.31 -1.98 12.73
CA ALA A 25 -12.50 -1.18 12.48
C ALA A 25 -12.60 -0.75 11.02
N LEU A 26 -11.50 -0.38 10.37
CA LEU A 26 -11.53 0.04 8.97
C LEU A 26 -11.57 -1.13 7.98
N CYS A 27 -10.82 -2.21 8.22
CA CYS A 27 -10.84 -3.39 7.36
C CYS A 27 -12.15 -4.18 7.50
N LEU A 28 -12.59 -4.46 8.73
CA LEU A 28 -13.86 -5.14 8.98
C LEU A 28 -15.03 -4.19 8.73
N GLY A 29 -14.99 -2.97 9.25
CA GLY A 29 -16.06 -2.00 9.03
C GLY A 29 -16.23 -1.65 7.56
N GLY A 30 -15.15 -1.53 6.77
CA GLY A 30 -15.26 -1.33 5.32
C GLY A 30 -15.94 -2.50 4.61
N SER A 31 -15.54 -3.75 4.94
CA SER A 31 -16.09 -4.96 4.32
C SER A 31 -17.54 -5.23 4.77
N ILE A 32 -17.80 -5.13 6.07
CA ILE A 32 -19.12 -5.35 6.68
C ILE A 32 -20.09 -4.25 6.25
N THR A 33 -19.68 -2.97 6.30
CA THR A 33 -20.57 -1.86 5.90
C THR A 33 -20.85 -1.92 4.40
N SER A 34 -19.87 -2.27 3.56
CA SER A 34 -20.14 -2.46 2.12
C SER A 34 -21.05 -3.66 1.84
N TYR A 35 -20.96 -4.73 2.63
CA TYR A 35 -21.88 -5.86 2.58
C TYR A 35 -23.29 -5.48 3.04
N LEU A 36 -23.42 -4.81 4.18
CA LEU A 36 -24.70 -4.35 4.73
C LEU A 36 -25.38 -3.36 3.79
N LEU A 37 -24.65 -2.38 3.24
CA LEU A 37 -25.18 -1.45 2.24
C LEU A 37 -25.65 -2.19 0.99
N ARG A 38 -24.94 -3.25 0.56
CA ARG A 38 -25.38 -4.08 -0.57
C ARG A 38 -26.70 -4.83 -0.28
N VAL A 39 -26.92 -5.25 0.96
CA VAL A 39 -28.12 -6.02 1.36
C VAL A 39 -29.31 -5.11 1.62
N PHE A 40 -29.11 -3.97 2.29
CA PHE A 40 -30.21 -3.12 2.77
C PHE A 40 -30.50 -1.89 1.90
N ALA A 41 -29.54 -1.42 1.09
CA ALA A 41 -29.70 -0.21 0.27
C ALA A 41 -28.95 -0.33 -1.07
N PRO A 42 -29.45 -1.11 -2.04
CA PRO A 42 -28.84 -1.22 -3.36
C PRO A 42 -28.96 0.11 -4.14
N GLY A 43 -27.97 1.00 -3.99
CA GLY A 43 -27.95 2.31 -4.64
C GLY A 43 -26.63 3.07 -4.49
N GLU A 44 -26.53 4.18 -5.24
CA GLU A 44 -25.39 5.08 -5.55
C GLU A 44 -24.34 5.35 -4.45
N ASN A 45 -24.66 5.14 -3.17
CA ASN A 45 -23.84 5.48 -2.01
C ASN A 45 -22.62 4.55 -1.76
N LYS A 46 -22.54 3.40 -2.45
CA LYS A 46 -21.43 2.44 -2.26
C LYS A 46 -20.08 3.02 -2.67
N GLU A 47 -20.02 3.69 -3.81
CA GLU A 47 -18.76 4.23 -4.36
C GLU A 47 -18.24 5.39 -3.51
N GLU A 48 -19.14 6.20 -2.96
CA GLU A 48 -18.78 7.31 -2.07
C GLU A 48 -18.25 6.83 -0.72
N PHE A 49 -18.90 5.82 -0.13
CA PHE A 49 -18.43 5.20 1.11
C PHE A 49 -17.07 4.49 0.91
N SER A 50 -16.96 3.66 -0.14
CA SER A 50 -15.71 2.98 -0.48
C SER A 50 -14.56 3.96 -0.71
N ARG A 51 -14.84 5.11 -1.35
CA ARG A 51 -13.88 6.20 -1.53
C ARG A 51 -13.47 6.83 -0.21
N GLY A 52 -14.43 7.13 0.68
CA GLY A 52 -14.15 7.67 2.02
C GLY A 52 -13.26 6.73 2.84
N VAL A 53 -13.62 5.45 2.90
CA VAL A 53 -12.84 4.41 3.60
C VAL A 53 -11.44 4.27 2.98
N SER A 54 -11.33 4.20 1.66
CA SER A 54 -10.03 4.09 0.97
C SER A 54 -9.13 5.30 1.23
N SER A 55 -9.71 6.51 1.28
CA SER A 55 -8.95 7.73 1.59
C SER A 55 -8.50 7.77 3.05
N ALA A 56 -9.35 7.34 3.99
CA ALA A 56 -8.99 7.26 5.40
C ALA A 56 -7.88 6.23 5.64
N LEU A 57 -7.99 5.05 5.03
CA LEU A 57 -6.95 4.02 5.05
C LEU A 57 -5.63 4.52 4.47
N GLY A 58 -5.68 5.23 3.34
CA GLY A 58 -4.50 5.83 2.72
C GLY A 58 -3.81 6.87 3.61
N LEU A 59 -4.59 7.71 4.30
CA LEU A 59 -4.05 8.70 5.23
C LEU A 59 -3.41 8.04 6.46
N GLN A 60 -4.07 7.03 7.04
CA GLN A 60 -3.52 6.26 8.16
C GLN A 60 -2.25 5.50 7.78
N GLY A 61 -2.22 4.92 6.58
CA GLY A 61 -1.03 4.27 6.05
C GLY A 61 0.14 5.26 5.88
N LEU A 62 -0.12 6.47 5.38
CA LEU A 62 0.93 7.48 5.23
C LEU A 62 1.46 7.96 6.59
N ALA A 63 0.57 8.19 7.57
CA ALA A 63 0.97 8.53 8.93
C ALA A 63 1.85 7.44 9.56
N LEU A 64 1.44 6.18 9.43
CA LEU A 64 2.24 5.04 9.90
C LEU A 64 3.58 4.94 9.18
N LEU A 65 3.66 5.23 7.89
CA LEU A 65 4.92 5.23 7.14
C LEU A 65 5.88 6.30 7.67
N CYS A 66 5.39 7.51 7.92
CA CYS A 66 6.19 8.58 8.51
C CYS A 66 6.70 8.20 9.91
N THR A 67 5.84 7.65 10.76
CA THR A 67 6.21 7.16 12.10
C THR A 67 7.24 6.04 12.01
N ALA A 68 7.06 5.10 11.09
CA ALA A 68 7.98 3.99 10.87
C ALA A 68 9.37 4.46 10.48
N ILE A 69 9.46 5.42 9.54
CA ILE A 69 10.72 6.01 9.11
C ILE A 69 11.39 6.73 10.27
N TYR A 70 10.65 7.56 11.00
CA TYR A 70 11.17 8.29 12.16
C TYR A 70 11.76 7.36 13.22
N GLN A 71 11.03 6.32 13.61
CA GLN A 71 11.48 5.35 14.60
C GLN A 71 12.61 4.45 14.08
N THR A 72 12.64 4.14 12.78
CA THR A 72 13.74 3.38 12.17
C THR A 72 15.04 4.17 12.20
N VAL A 73 15.00 5.47 11.91
CA VAL A 73 16.19 6.34 11.97
C VAL A 73 16.71 6.50 13.40
N ARG A 74 15.82 6.53 14.40
CA ARG A 74 16.20 6.56 15.82
C ARG A 74 16.83 5.26 16.33
N GLY A 75 16.62 4.13 15.63
CA GLY A 75 17.10 2.82 16.06
C GLY A 75 16.28 2.18 17.18
N ASP A 76 15.20 2.82 17.62
CA ASP A 76 14.33 2.33 18.70
C ASP A 76 13.40 1.20 18.26
N LEU A 77 13.32 0.96 16.94
CA LEU A 77 12.45 -0.04 16.35
C LEU A 77 13.13 -1.42 16.29
N THR A 78 12.57 -2.42 16.97
CA THR A 78 13.00 -3.82 16.83
C THR A 78 12.63 -4.40 15.46
N LEU A 79 13.33 -5.45 15.01
CA LEU A 79 13.03 -6.14 13.74
C LEU A 79 11.59 -6.66 13.67
N PHE A 80 11.07 -7.21 14.78
CA PHE A 80 9.70 -7.71 14.84
C PHE A 80 8.68 -6.60 14.56
N HIS A 81 8.85 -5.46 15.23
CA HIS A 81 7.99 -4.29 15.03
C HIS A 81 8.10 -3.76 13.60
N ALA A 82 9.32 -3.70 13.04
CA ALA A 82 9.54 -3.31 11.64
C ALA A 82 8.78 -4.19 10.65
N ILE A 83 8.86 -5.51 10.81
CA ILE A 83 8.17 -6.47 9.96
C ILE A 83 6.66 -6.28 10.10
N CYS A 84 6.13 -6.14 11.31
CA CYS A 84 4.71 -5.88 11.53
C CYS A 84 4.25 -4.61 10.81
N VAL A 85 4.97 -3.49 10.99
CA VAL A 85 4.64 -2.21 10.33
C VAL A 85 4.66 -2.32 8.82
N VAL A 86 5.69 -2.96 8.26
CA VAL A 86 5.79 -3.19 6.82
C VAL A 86 4.58 -3.96 6.30
N HIS A 87 4.13 -5.00 7.01
CA HIS A 87 2.95 -5.78 6.63
C HIS A 87 1.66 -4.98 6.80
N LEU A 88 1.51 -4.21 7.88
CA LEU A 88 0.35 -3.34 8.08
C LEU A 88 0.26 -2.29 6.98
N LEU A 89 1.38 -1.66 6.62
CA LEU A 89 1.47 -0.71 5.51
C LEU A 89 1.12 -1.35 4.16
N ALA A 90 1.50 -2.61 3.94
CA ALA A 90 1.12 -3.36 2.76
C ALA A 90 -0.40 -3.60 2.67
N ILE A 91 -1.05 -3.87 3.81
CA ILE A 91 -2.51 -4.11 3.90
C ILE A 91 -3.31 -2.81 3.77
N LEU A 92 -2.94 -1.78 4.56
CA LEU A 92 -3.59 -0.47 4.57
C LEU A 92 -3.56 0.16 3.17
N GLY A 93 -2.43 -0.02 2.47
CA GLY A 93 -2.24 0.48 1.13
C GLY A 93 -2.11 2.00 1.08
N MET A 94 -1.14 2.48 0.33
CA MET A 94 -1.08 3.91 -0.02
C MET A 94 -1.97 4.08 -1.24
N LYS A 95 -3.28 4.27 -1.07
CA LYS A 95 -4.18 4.66 -2.17
C LYS A 95 -4.91 5.95 -1.77
N ILE A 96 -4.25 7.08 -1.97
CA ILE A 96 -4.95 8.38 -1.94
C ILE A 96 -5.79 8.45 -3.21
N VAL A 97 -7.05 8.00 -3.12
CA VAL A 97 -8.00 8.04 -4.23
C VAL A 97 -8.55 9.46 -4.36
N SER A 98 -7.80 10.34 -5.02
CA SER A 98 -8.37 11.57 -5.60
C SER A 98 -9.03 11.23 -6.94
N LYS A 99 -10.16 10.50 -6.88
CA LYS A 99 -11.08 10.35 -8.01
C LYS A 99 -12.47 10.74 -7.52
N GLY A 100 -12.71 12.03 -7.42
CA GLY A 100 -14.04 12.55 -7.14
C GLY A 100 -14.22 13.83 -7.92
N ARG A 101 -15.21 13.85 -8.84
CA ARG A 101 -16.09 14.95 -9.31
C ARG A 101 -15.52 16.36 -9.56
N TYR A 102 -14.22 16.55 -9.37
CA TYR A 102 -13.42 17.76 -9.44
C TYR A 102 -12.30 17.61 -10.45
N ALA A 103 -12.50 16.75 -11.47
CA ALA A 103 -11.60 16.62 -12.61
C ALA A 103 -11.41 17.96 -13.38
N GLY A 104 -12.19 18.99 -13.06
CA GLY A 104 -12.04 20.36 -13.56
C GLY A 104 -11.16 21.30 -12.72
N LEU A 105 -10.73 20.94 -11.52
CA LEU A 105 -9.86 21.81 -10.69
C LEU A 105 -8.37 21.52 -10.95
N GLY A 106 -7.88 22.04 -12.07
CA GLY A 106 -6.47 22.37 -12.34
C GLY A 106 -5.44 21.21 -12.40
N PRO A 107 -4.56 21.17 -13.41
CA PRO A 107 -3.52 20.14 -13.53
C PRO A 107 -2.52 20.13 -12.34
N TRP A 108 -2.36 21.27 -11.66
CA TRP A 108 -1.44 21.43 -10.53
C TRP A 108 -1.77 20.52 -9.33
N ARG A 109 -3.05 20.42 -8.96
CA ARG A 109 -3.48 19.61 -7.81
C ARG A 109 -3.31 18.12 -8.07
N LEU A 110 -3.58 17.69 -9.32
CA LEU A 110 -3.36 16.31 -9.74
C LEU A 110 -1.88 15.94 -9.69
N TYR A 111 -1.01 16.84 -10.17
CA TYR A 111 0.44 16.64 -10.11
C TYR A 111 0.93 16.52 -8.66
N PHE A 112 0.47 17.41 -7.77
CA PHE A 112 0.83 17.38 -6.35
C PHE A 112 0.43 16.07 -5.66
N PHE A 113 -0.82 15.63 -5.82
CA PHE A 113 -1.27 14.34 -5.25
C PHE A 113 -0.51 13.15 -5.85
N SER A 114 -0.24 13.18 -7.15
CA SER A 114 0.54 12.13 -7.80
C SER A 114 2.00 12.11 -7.30
N ALA A 115 2.59 13.27 -7.05
CA ALA A 115 3.95 13.40 -6.52
C ALA A 115 4.05 12.85 -5.09
N ILE A 116 3.13 13.24 -4.20
CA ILE A 116 3.06 12.69 -2.82
C ILE A 116 2.91 11.17 -2.84
N GLN A 117 2.02 10.67 -3.70
CA GLN A 117 1.76 9.25 -3.84
C GLN A 117 2.99 8.47 -4.34
N LEU A 118 3.74 9.04 -5.28
CA LEU A 118 5.00 8.46 -5.78
C LEU A 118 6.08 8.48 -4.69
N LEU A 119 6.20 9.59 -3.96
CA LEU A 119 7.15 9.74 -2.85
C LEU A 119 6.86 8.73 -1.73
N ALA A 120 5.59 8.59 -1.33
CA ALA A 120 5.17 7.62 -0.32
C ALA A 120 5.48 6.19 -0.76
N LEU A 121 5.20 5.85 -2.03
CA LEU A 121 5.54 4.55 -2.59
C LEU A 121 7.05 4.29 -2.56
N ALA A 122 7.86 5.26 -2.99
CA ALA A 122 9.31 5.17 -2.96
C ALA A 122 9.85 4.99 -1.53
N ALA A 123 9.33 5.77 -0.57
CA ALA A 123 9.72 5.69 0.83
C ALA A 123 9.35 4.33 1.46
N PHE A 124 8.17 3.79 1.16
CA PHE A 124 7.77 2.46 1.59
C PHE A 124 8.70 1.35 1.05
N LEU A 125 9.07 1.44 -0.22
CA LEU A 125 10.00 0.47 -0.84
C LEU A 125 11.39 0.57 -0.25
N ALA A 126 11.90 1.79 -0.08
CA ALA A 126 13.20 2.05 0.54
C ALA A 126 13.23 1.49 1.96
N LEU A 127 12.19 1.71 2.75
CA LEU A 127 12.06 1.15 4.11
C LEU A 127 12.05 -0.38 4.08
N ASN A 128 11.28 -0.99 3.17
CA ASN A 128 11.26 -2.45 3.02
C ASN A 128 12.64 -3.02 2.69
N VAL A 129 13.28 -2.48 1.65
CA VAL A 129 14.62 -2.93 1.24
C VAL A 129 15.61 -2.76 2.39
N TYR A 130 15.57 -1.62 3.08
CA TYR A 130 16.43 -1.35 4.23
C TYR A 130 16.24 -2.38 5.35
N VAL A 131 14.99 -2.65 5.76
CA VAL A 131 14.68 -3.63 6.82
C VAL A 131 15.18 -5.02 6.44
N TRP A 132 14.94 -5.48 5.21
CA TRP A 132 15.33 -6.83 4.77
C TRP A 132 16.83 -6.99 4.54
N VAL A 133 17.51 -5.96 4.03
CA VAL A 133 18.97 -5.96 3.86
C VAL A 133 19.67 -5.92 5.22
N LYS A 134 19.18 -5.09 6.15
CA LYS A 134 19.75 -4.95 7.50
C LYS A 134 19.16 -5.91 8.53
N ALA A 135 18.31 -6.85 8.13
CA ALA A 135 17.61 -7.75 9.04
C ALA A 135 18.46 -8.47 10.11
N PRO A 136 19.74 -8.88 9.91
CA PRO A 136 20.48 -9.54 10.99
C PRO A 136 20.99 -8.54 12.05
N GLN A 137 21.15 -7.27 11.70
CA GLN A 137 21.70 -6.21 12.56
C GLN A 137 20.69 -5.10 12.84
N PHE A 138 19.41 -5.32 12.52
CA PHE A 138 18.39 -4.29 12.58
C PHE A 138 17.96 -3.99 14.03
N GLY A 139 17.79 -2.72 14.34
CA GLY A 139 17.19 -2.24 15.59
C GLY A 139 18.13 -2.21 16.79
N SER A 140 17.56 -1.87 17.95
CA SER A 140 18.26 -1.70 19.23
C SER A 140 18.78 -2.99 19.85
N GLN A 141 18.28 -4.16 19.43
CA GLN A 141 18.65 -5.47 19.99
C GLN A 141 18.99 -6.49 18.89
N PRO A 142 20.14 -6.35 18.20
CA PRO A 142 20.51 -7.21 17.07
C PRO A 142 20.68 -8.69 17.45
N GLN A 143 21.02 -8.99 18.71
CA GLN A 143 21.14 -10.35 19.23
C GLN A 143 19.83 -11.14 19.17
N CYS A 144 18.69 -10.48 19.36
CA CYS A 144 17.37 -11.11 19.39
C CYS A 144 16.79 -11.35 17.98
N ASN A 145 17.38 -10.77 16.94
CA ASN A 145 16.89 -10.92 15.57
C ASN A 145 16.96 -12.38 15.07
N LYS A 146 17.86 -13.20 15.63
CA LYS A 146 18.02 -14.61 15.28
C LYS A 146 16.83 -15.47 15.72
N ASP A 147 16.13 -15.03 16.77
CA ASP A 147 14.97 -15.71 17.34
C ASP A 147 13.65 -15.24 16.75
N THR A 148 13.69 -14.19 15.91
CA THR A 148 12.51 -13.74 15.16
C THR A 148 12.15 -14.77 14.09
N VAL A 149 11.02 -15.43 14.30
CA VAL A 149 10.47 -16.45 13.40
C VAL A 149 9.23 -15.91 12.70
N TYR A 150 9.13 -16.18 11.41
CA TYR A 150 8.00 -15.91 10.56
C TYR A 150 7.24 -17.22 10.33
N VAL A 151 5.98 -17.29 10.78
CA VAL A 151 5.16 -18.50 10.68
C VAL A 151 4.24 -18.38 9.47
N VAL A 152 4.47 -19.20 8.44
CA VAL A 152 3.66 -19.24 7.22
C VAL A 152 3.07 -20.63 7.09
N PHE A 153 1.73 -20.74 7.05
CA PHE A 153 1.02 -22.02 6.98
C PHE A 153 1.49 -23.05 8.03
N GLY A 154 1.77 -22.59 9.26
CA GLY A 154 2.23 -23.46 10.36
C GLY A 154 3.71 -23.82 10.32
N VAL A 155 4.46 -23.39 9.29
CA VAL A 155 5.90 -23.61 9.19
C VAL A 155 6.66 -22.38 9.73
N SER A 156 7.53 -22.63 10.70
CA SER A 156 8.39 -21.63 11.34
C SER A 156 9.66 -21.38 10.53
N ILE A 157 9.75 -20.23 9.86
CA ILE A 157 10.90 -19.82 9.05
C ILE A 157 11.63 -18.66 9.74
N LYS A 158 12.95 -18.75 9.94
CA LYS A 158 13.73 -17.66 10.53
C LYS A 158 13.71 -16.43 9.63
N ALA A 159 13.34 -15.26 10.17
CA ALA A 159 13.33 -13.99 9.43
C ALA A 159 14.73 -13.55 8.97
N THR A 160 15.78 -14.13 9.56
CA THR A 160 17.17 -13.91 9.19
C THR A 160 17.67 -14.78 8.03
N SER A 161 16.88 -15.75 7.58
CA SER A 161 17.30 -16.66 6.51
C SER A 161 17.45 -15.91 5.17
N PRO A 162 18.55 -16.16 4.43
CA PRO A 162 18.82 -15.47 3.18
C PRO A 162 17.76 -15.77 2.11
N VAL A 163 17.30 -17.03 2.04
CA VAL A 163 16.26 -17.46 1.09
C VAL A 163 14.98 -16.64 1.26
N PHE A 164 14.51 -16.49 2.50
CA PHE A 164 13.29 -15.74 2.79
C PHE A 164 13.41 -14.25 2.44
N ARG A 165 14.59 -13.65 2.70
CA ARG A 165 14.88 -12.26 2.31
C ARG A 165 14.80 -12.06 0.81
N TYR A 166 15.42 -12.94 0.02
CA TYR A 166 15.38 -12.84 -1.44
C TYR A 166 13.98 -13.05 -2.01
N ILE A 167 13.18 -13.96 -1.42
CA ILE A 167 11.78 -14.15 -1.82
C ILE A 167 10.98 -12.86 -1.63
N ILE A 168 11.13 -12.18 -0.49
CA ILE A 168 10.39 -10.94 -0.22
C ILE A 168 10.87 -9.81 -1.11
N LEU A 169 12.18 -9.66 -1.30
CA LEU A 169 12.73 -8.65 -2.21
C LEU A 169 12.27 -8.90 -3.66
N LEU A 170 12.25 -10.15 -4.11
CA LEU A 170 11.74 -10.52 -5.43
C LEU A 170 10.25 -10.17 -5.56
N TRP A 171 9.44 -10.48 -4.55
CA TRP A 171 8.03 -10.13 -4.54
C TRP A 171 7.81 -8.62 -4.64
N LEU A 172 8.61 -7.81 -3.94
CA LEU A 172 8.56 -6.35 -4.03
C LEU A 172 8.90 -5.85 -5.44
N VAL A 173 9.89 -6.44 -6.10
CA VAL A 173 10.26 -6.11 -7.48
C VAL A 173 9.13 -6.48 -8.45
N VAL A 174 8.52 -7.67 -8.31
CA VAL A 174 7.38 -8.10 -9.13
C VAL A 174 6.21 -7.14 -8.96
N LEU A 175 5.88 -6.75 -7.72
CA LEU A 175 4.83 -5.78 -7.45
C LEU A 175 5.11 -4.42 -8.10
N LEU A 176 6.36 -3.95 -8.06
CA LEU A 176 6.77 -2.73 -8.74
C LEU A 176 6.59 -2.81 -10.25
N LEU A 177 7.13 -3.86 -10.86
CA LEU A 177 7.03 -4.08 -12.31
C LEU A 177 5.57 -4.20 -12.74
N SER A 178 4.72 -4.86 -11.96
CA SER A 178 3.28 -4.94 -12.24
C SER A 178 2.61 -3.56 -12.27
N ARG A 179 2.97 -2.66 -11.33
CA ARG A 179 2.42 -1.30 -11.24
C ARG A 179 2.91 -0.42 -12.39
N VAL A 180 4.18 -0.54 -12.76
CA VAL A 180 4.77 0.19 -13.88
C VAL A 180 4.16 -0.29 -15.20
N CYS A 181 4.09 -1.60 -15.41
CA CYS A 181 3.47 -2.22 -16.58
C CYS A 181 1.98 -1.83 -16.71
N TYR A 182 1.22 -1.89 -15.61
CA TYR A 182 -0.18 -1.44 -15.60
C TYR A 182 -0.30 0.04 -16.00
N ARG A 183 0.53 0.93 -15.45
CA ARG A 183 0.52 2.36 -15.81
C ARG A 183 0.91 2.59 -17.27
N ALA A 184 1.92 1.88 -17.77
CA ALA A 184 2.34 1.96 -19.16
C ALA A 184 1.22 1.48 -20.11
N CYS A 185 0.59 0.35 -19.81
CA CYS A 185 -0.49 -0.23 -20.60
C CYS A 185 -1.76 0.64 -20.61
N VAL A 186 -2.15 1.21 -19.46
CA VAL A 186 -3.26 2.17 -19.39
C VAL A 186 -2.91 3.49 -20.09
N GLY A 187 -1.65 3.92 -20.01
CA GLY A 187 -1.14 5.09 -20.73
C GLY A 187 -1.27 4.93 -22.23
N THR A 188 -0.82 3.80 -22.78
CA THR A 188 -0.90 3.51 -24.22
C THR A 188 -2.35 3.33 -24.70
N LEU A 189 -3.21 2.69 -23.91
CA LEU A 189 -4.65 2.59 -24.21
C LEU A 189 -5.34 3.97 -24.27
N ARG A 190 -4.93 4.90 -23.39
CA ARG A 190 -5.51 6.25 -23.35
C ARG A 190 -5.04 7.14 -24.52
N THR A 191 -3.84 6.91 -25.04
CA THR A 191 -3.33 7.62 -26.22
C THR A 191 -3.77 6.96 -27.54
N GLY A 192 -4.07 5.65 -27.53
CA GLY A 192 -4.53 4.90 -28.71
C GLY A 192 -6.05 4.89 -28.95
N GLY A 193 -6.85 5.44 -28.01
CA GLY A 193 -8.31 5.50 -28.08
C GLY A 193 -8.89 6.66 -28.91
N GLY A 194 -8.13 7.22 -29.85
CA GLY A 194 -8.70 8.06 -30.90
C GLY A 194 -9.43 7.17 -31.90
N ILE A 195 -10.72 6.91 -31.67
CA ILE A 195 -11.60 6.35 -32.70
C ILE A 195 -11.57 7.35 -33.87
N PRO A 196 -11.07 7.01 -35.07
CA PRO A 196 -11.30 7.84 -36.22
C PRO A 196 -12.80 7.80 -36.49
N THR A 197 -13.49 8.90 -36.20
CA THR A 197 -14.84 9.16 -36.68
C THR A 197 -14.84 8.98 -38.19
N LEU A 198 -15.44 7.89 -38.63
CA LEU A 198 -15.65 7.50 -40.03
C LEU A 198 -16.80 8.36 -40.61
N GLU A 199 -16.63 9.69 -40.59
CA GLU A 199 -17.62 10.70 -40.99
C GLU A 199 -17.08 11.61 -42.10
N SER A 200 -16.30 11.04 -43.02
CA SER A 200 -15.75 11.75 -44.18
C SER A 200 -15.91 10.98 -45.49
N GLY A 201 -16.96 10.16 -45.61
CA GLY A 201 -17.19 9.27 -46.77
C GLY A 201 -18.54 9.38 -47.48
N LEU A 202 -19.46 10.26 -47.09
CA LEU A 202 -20.80 10.37 -47.71
C LEU A 202 -21.08 11.77 -48.26
N ARG A 203 -20.15 12.26 -49.10
CA ARG A 203 -20.39 13.38 -50.01
C ARG A 203 -20.26 12.89 -51.45
N VAL A 204 -21.22 12.09 -51.92
CA VAL A 204 -21.35 11.73 -53.33
C VAL A 204 -22.83 11.81 -53.76
N ARG A 205 -23.06 12.71 -54.73
CA ARG A 205 -24.22 12.84 -55.65
C ARG A 205 -25.60 13.14 -55.06
N LYS A 206 -25.92 14.44 -54.97
CA LYS A 206 -27.19 14.92 -55.53
C LYS A 206 -26.96 15.17 -57.01
N GLY A 207 -27.42 14.23 -57.83
CA GLY A 207 -27.50 14.36 -59.28
C GLY A 207 -28.70 15.22 -59.66
N VAL A 208 -28.46 16.04 -60.68
CA VAL A 208 -29.41 16.75 -61.52
C VAL A 208 -30.53 15.82 -61.99
N GLY A 209 -31.75 16.34 -62.00
CA GLY A 209 -32.97 15.73 -62.51
C GLY A 209 -34.16 16.60 -62.14
#